data_AF-A0A931UWX6-F1
#
_entry.id   AF-A0A931UWX6-F1
#
_cell.length_a   1.000
_cell.length_b   1.000
_cell.length_c   1.000
_cell.angle_alpha   90.00
_cell.angle_beta   90.00
_cell.angle_gamma   90.00
#
_symmetry.space_group_name_H-M   'P 1'
#
loop_
_entity.id
_entity.type
_entity.pdbx_description
1 polymer ?
#
loop_
_entity_poly.entity_id
_entity_poly.type
_entity_poly.pdbx_seq_one_letter_code
_entity_poly.pdbx_strand_id
1 'polypeptide(L)'
;MRAVPLALSVGLALAATAPATTPARAQQVLPPDDEEPAFKALAADLERIVEVQQAGGWRIDRYEIEDMIPSALMTVCRVPKATRARALAWYDRRIAAIGGPFEVAWEKSKSLSALKPLLFLGRVRALLAEADARAARDCPVWMEPDPGFHGLQSDRHRFTLNLETGGLVQLRHTADRWSYGGGGVIRALIGRGFEHTSILFGPEFGGGAMLRVPGGGGTLVINYFPAVPFVFRLHDRTWHYDIELAPVALFQADDTRRSWGIRFGLGGGVQGRRTRGLIPWAGMAFAYETYFPGARPQMSFLRGGLRVGIVWG
;
A
#
# COMPACT_ATOMS: atom_id res chain seq x y z
N MET A 1 -7.46 32.29 51.10
CA MET A 1 -7.78 31.62 49.81
C MET A 1 -6.47 31.08 49.23
N ARG A 2 -6.26 29.76 49.25
CA ARG A 2 -5.05 29.11 48.69
C ARG A 2 -5.46 28.40 47.40
N ALA A 3 -4.81 28.75 46.30
CA ALA A 3 -5.05 28.13 45.00
C ALA A 3 -4.40 26.74 44.94
N VAL A 4 -5.18 25.75 44.52
CA VAL A 4 -4.74 24.38 44.26
C VAL A 4 -4.27 24.30 42.80
N PRO A 5 -3.07 23.78 42.49
CA PRO A 5 -2.66 23.60 41.11
C PRO A 5 -3.32 22.34 40.53
N LEU A 6 -4.06 22.51 39.45
CA LEU A 6 -4.52 21.40 38.60
C LEU A 6 -3.31 20.82 37.86
N ALA A 7 -2.88 19.62 38.25
CA ALA A 7 -1.96 18.82 37.46
C ALA A 7 -2.71 18.22 36.27
N LEU A 8 -2.44 18.72 35.06
CA LEU A 8 -2.95 18.15 33.82
C LEU A 8 -2.09 16.94 33.43
N SER A 9 -2.59 15.74 33.72
CA SER A 9 -1.97 14.47 33.31
C SER A 9 -2.17 14.27 31.81
N VAL A 10 -1.18 14.65 30.99
CA VAL A 10 -1.15 14.26 29.58
C VAL A 10 -0.76 12.79 29.51
N GLY A 11 -1.76 11.92 29.39
CA GLY A 11 -1.58 10.51 29.11
C GLY A 11 -0.96 10.32 27.73
N LEU A 12 0.34 10.03 27.69
CA LEU A 12 1.01 9.54 26.50
C LEU A 12 0.52 8.10 26.26
N ALA A 13 -0.53 7.94 25.47
CA ALA A 13 -0.94 6.62 25.01
C ALA A 13 0.15 6.10 24.07
N LEU A 14 1.04 5.24 24.59
CA LEU A 14 1.86 4.37 23.77
C LEU A 14 0.90 3.51 22.95
N ALA A 15 0.70 3.87 21.69
CA ALA A 15 0.08 3.00 20.71
C ALA A 15 0.88 1.70 20.70
N ALA A 16 0.15 0.60 20.95
CA ALA A 16 0.67 -0.74 21.04
C ALA A 16 1.68 -1.04 19.92
N THR A 17 2.83 -1.57 20.32
CA THR A 17 3.70 -2.37 19.46
C THR A 17 2.90 -3.57 18.97
N ALA A 18 2.10 -3.39 17.91
CA ALA A 18 1.72 -4.51 17.08
C ALA A 18 3.04 -5.05 16.51
N PRO A 19 3.39 -6.33 16.76
CA PRO A 19 4.51 -6.91 16.05
C PRO A 19 4.23 -6.70 14.56
N ALA A 20 5.20 -6.16 13.84
CA ALA A 20 5.24 -6.26 12.41
C ALA A 20 5.38 -7.75 12.09
N THR A 21 4.28 -8.50 12.17
CA THR A 21 4.15 -9.78 11.50
C THR A 21 4.33 -9.43 10.04
N THR A 22 5.56 -9.58 9.53
CA THR A 22 5.81 -9.75 8.12
C THR A 22 4.77 -10.77 7.68
N PRO A 23 3.73 -10.38 6.91
CA PRO A 23 2.70 -11.33 6.54
C PRO A 23 3.45 -12.49 5.90
N ALA A 24 3.28 -13.68 6.47
CA ALA A 24 3.87 -14.89 5.93
C ALA A 24 3.49 -14.88 4.46
N ARG A 25 4.49 -14.65 3.60
CA ARG A 25 4.33 -14.38 2.17
C ARG A 25 3.50 -15.52 1.63
N ALA A 26 2.20 -15.31 1.49
CA ALA A 26 1.27 -16.34 1.09
C ALA A 26 1.60 -16.57 -0.37
N GLN A 27 2.54 -17.52 -0.60
CA GLN A 27 3.24 -17.76 -1.85
C GLN A 27 2.40 -17.27 -3.00
N GLN A 28 2.78 -16.12 -3.54
CA GLN A 28 2.11 -15.54 -4.69
C GLN A 28 2.20 -16.61 -5.77
N VAL A 29 1.10 -17.28 -6.04
CA VAL A 29 1.05 -18.30 -7.09
C VAL A 29 0.85 -17.52 -8.37
N LEU A 30 1.93 -16.89 -8.83
CA LEU A 30 1.91 -16.18 -10.09
C LEU A 30 1.61 -17.22 -11.19
N PRO A 31 0.78 -16.86 -12.19
CA PRO A 31 0.72 -17.59 -13.44
C PRO A 31 2.13 -17.86 -13.99
N PRO A 32 2.34 -18.97 -14.71
CA PRO A 32 3.59 -19.20 -15.43
C PRO A 32 4.01 -18.00 -16.28
N ASP A 33 5.32 -17.74 -16.38
CA ASP A 33 5.87 -16.57 -17.06
C ASP A 33 5.61 -16.58 -18.58
N ASP A 34 5.30 -17.73 -19.16
CA ASP A 34 4.95 -17.94 -20.57
C ASP A 34 3.47 -17.66 -20.89
N GLU A 35 2.63 -17.38 -19.89
CA GLU A 35 1.22 -17.04 -20.13
C GLU A 35 1.04 -15.66 -20.78
N GLU A 36 -0.04 -15.53 -21.55
CA GLU A 36 -0.39 -14.28 -22.25
C GLU A 36 -0.68 -13.13 -21.26
N PRO A 37 -0.41 -11.87 -21.63
CA PRO A 37 -0.66 -10.70 -20.77
C PRO A 37 -2.09 -10.65 -20.20
N ALA A 38 -3.10 -10.89 -21.05
CA ALA A 38 -4.50 -10.90 -20.63
C ALA A 38 -4.82 -11.97 -19.59
N PHE A 39 -4.15 -13.14 -19.62
CA PHE A 39 -4.29 -14.18 -18.60
C PHE A 39 -3.75 -13.68 -17.26
N LYS A 40 -2.53 -13.15 -17.25
CA LYS A 40 -1.85 -12.66 -16.05
C LYS A 40 -2.62 -11.50 -15.41
N ALA A 41 -3.13 -10.60 -16.24
CA ALA A 41 -3.98 -9.49 -15.83
C ALA A 41 -5.30 -9.95 -15.22
N LEU A 42 -6.00 -10.90 -15.87
CA LEU A 42 -7.26 -11.45 -15.36
C LEU A 42 -7.07 -12.08 -13.98
N ALA A 43 -6.07 -12.96 -13.84
CA ALA A 43 -5.79 -13.64 -12.59
C ALA A 43 -5.47 -12.63 -11.47
N ALA A 44 -4.60 -11.66 -11.76
CA ALA A 44 -4.21 -10.64 -10.78
C ALA A 44 -5.36 -9.74 -10.33
N ASP A 45 -6.21 -9.29 -11.26
CA ASP A 45 -7.36 -8.45 -10.93
C ASP A 45 -8.35 -9.21 -10.02
N LEU A 46 -8.68 -10.46 -10.37
CA LEU A 46 -9.62 -11.26 -9.60
C LEU A 46 -9.07 -11.65 -8.23
N GLU A 47 -7.80 -12.05 -8.15
CA GLU A 47 -7.12 -12.30 -6.88
C GLU A 47 -7.17 -11.09 -5.97
N ARG A 48 -6.89 -9.90 -6.51
CA ARG A 48 -6.93 -8.66 -5.75
C ARG A 48 -8.34 -8.29 -5.30
N ILE A 49 -9.34 -8.45 -6.18
CA ILE A 49 -10.74 -8.20 -5.83
C ILE A 49 -11.15 -9.07 -4.64
N VAL A 50 -10.83 -10.37 -4.69
CA VAL A 50 -11.13 -11.31 -3.60
C VAL A 50 -10.33 -10.99 -2.34
N GLU A 51 -9.04 -10.67 -2.44
CA GLU A 51 -8.19 -10.36 -1.29
C GLU A 51 -8.71 -9.12 -0.53
N VAL A 52 -9.06 -8.05 -1.25
CA VAL A 52 -9.61 -6.83 -0.62
C VAL A 52 -10.97 -7.12 0.03
N GLN A 53 -11.85 -7.89 -0.61
CA GLN A 53 -13.13 -8.26 -0.02
C GLN A 53 -12.94 -9.11 1.23
N GLN A 54 -12.00 -10.06 1.21
CA GLN A 54 -11.70 -10.91 2.36
C GLN A 54 -11.18 -10.13 3.56
N ALA A 55 -10.33 -9.13 3.33
CA ALA A 55 -9.83 -8.25 4.37
C ALA A 55 -10.95 -7.43 5.04
N GLY A 56 -12.04 -7.14 4.31
CA GLY A 56 -13.23 -6.44 4.82
C GLY A 56 -14.14 -7.28 5.72
N GLY A 57 -13.92 -8.59 5.82
CA GLY A 57 -14.72 -9.50 6.65
C GLY A 57 -15.71 -10.32 5.82
N TRP A 58 -15.18 -11.33 5.14
CA TRP A 58 -15.96 -12.25 4.30
C TRP A 58 -16.91 -13.12 5.12
N ARG A 59 -18.20 -13.13 4.76
CA ARG A 59 -19.22 -13.93 5.45
C ARG A 59 -19.68 -15.13 4.63
N ILE A 60 -20.55 -14.90 3.64
CA ILE A 60 -21.24 -15.95 2.88
C ILE A 60 -20.85 -15.82 1.42
N ASP A 61 -20.19 -16.85 0.87
CA ASP A 61 -19.59 -16.82 -0.47
C ASP A 61 -20.54 -16.28 -1.55
N ARG A 62 -21.81 -16.71 -1.57
CA ARG A 62 -22.79 -16.24 -2.57
C ARG A 62 -22.97 -14.72 -2.57
N TYR A 63 -23.15 -14.11 -1.40
CA TYR A 63 -23.39 -12.67 -1.31
C TYR A 63 -22.13 -11.85 -1.57
N GLU A 64 -20.99 -12.35 -1.10
CA GLU A 64 -19.70 -11.69 -1.33
C GLU A 64 -19.30 -11.74 -2.81
N ILE A 65 -19.55 -12.88 -3.49
CA ILE A 65 -19.33 -13.00 -4.93
C ILE A 65 -20.24 -12.02 -5.68
N GLU A 66 -21.53 -11.98 -5.35
CA GLU A 66 -22.50 -11.07 -5.98
C GLU A 66 -22.05 -9.60 -5.89
N ASP A 67 -21.60 -9.17 -4.71
CA ASP A 67 -21.09 -7.80 -4.47
C ASP A 67 -19.88 -7.46 -5.36
N MET A 68 -19.04 -8.46 -5.66
CA MET A 68 -17.84 -8.29 -6.48
C MET A 68 -18.10 -8.38 -7.99
N ILE A 69 -19.26 -8.91 -8.44
CA ILE A 69 -19.55 -9.12 -9.86
C ILE A 69 -19.36 -7.85 -10.71
N PRO A 70 -19.85 -6.66 -10.34
CA PRO A 70 -19.65 -5.47 -11.14
C PRO A 70 -18.17 -5.15 -11.37
N SER A 71 -17.33 -5.33 -10.36
CA SER A 71 -15.88 -5.11 -10.48
C SER A 71 -15.21 -6.20 -11.32
N ALA A 72 -15.61 -7.46 -11.14
CA ALA A 72 -15.08 -8.59 -11.90
C ALA A 72 -15.43 -8.53 -13.39
N LEU A 73 -16.67 -8.13 -13.73
CA LEU A 73 -17.12 -7.98 -15.12
C LEU A 73 -16.29 -6.95 -15.88
N MET A 74 -15.88 -5.85 -15.25
CA MET A 74 -15.01 -4.84 -15.89
C MET A 74 -13.67 -5.42 -16.38
N THR A 75 -13.18 -6.47 -15.74
CA THR A 75 -11.98 -7.21 -16.13
C THR A 75 -12.33 -8.33 -17.12
N VAL A 76 -13.29 -9.19 -16.77
CA VAL A 76 -13.71 -10.38 -17.53
C VAL A 76 -14.19 -10.05 -18.94
N CYS A 77 -14.91 -8.94 -19.12
CA CYS A 77 -15.43 -8.52 -20.41
C CYS A 77 -14.32 -8.04 -21.38
N ARG A 78 -13.15 -7.63 -20.87
CA ARG A 78 -11.99 -7.23 -21.67
C ARG A 78 -11.09 -8.40 -22.04
N VAL A 79 -11.35 -9.60 -21.52
CA VAL A 79 -10.48 -10.75 -21.72
C VAL A 79 -11.14 -11.73 -22.70
N PRO A 80 -10.41 -12.24 -23.72
CA PRO A 80 -10.96 -13.19 -24.67
C PRO A 80 -11.53 -14.44 -23.99
N LYS A 81 -12.67 -14.95 -24.47
CA LYS A 81 -13.37 -16.10 -23.89
C LYS A 81 -12.47 -17.33 -23.74
N ALA A 82 -11.59 -17.58 -24.70
CA ALA A 82 -10.62 -18.68 -24.65
C ALA A 82 -9.65 -18.54 -23.47
N THR A 83 -9.17 -17.32 -23.20
CA THR A 83 -8.29 -17.00 -22.06
C THR A 83 -9.02 -17.17 -20.73
N ARG A 84 -10.32 -16.83 -20.66
CA ARG A 84 -11.14 -17.05 -19.45
C ARG A 84 -11.33 -18.54 -19.14
N ALA A 85 -11.63 -19.34 -20.16
CA ALA A 85 -11.75 -20.80 -20.01
C ALA A 85 -10.42 -21.44 -19.57
N ARG A 86 -9.29 -20.98 -20.12
CA ARG A 86 -7.95 -21.37 -19.67
C ARG A 86 -7.70 -21.01 -18.21
N ALA A 87 -8.07 -19.80 -17.79
CA ALA A 87 -7.93 -19.37 -16.40
C ALA A 87 -8.75 -20.23 -15.43
N LEU A 88 -10.01 -20.56 -15.78
CA LEU A 88 -10.81 -21.51 -15.00
C LEU A 88 -10.13 -22.87 -14.85
N ALA A 89 -9.67 -23.46 -15.96
CA ALA A 89 -8.97 -24.74 -15.95
C ALA A 89 -7.66 -24.68 -15.14
N TRP A 90 -6.96 -23.54 -15.17
CA TRP A 90 -5.76 -23.32 -14.37
C TRP A 90 -6.08 -23.30 -12.86
N TYR A 91 -7.11 -22.56 -12.45
CA TYR A 91 -7.55 -22.56 -11.05
C TYR A 91 -7.99 -23.95 -10.59
N ASP A 92 -8.73 -24.70 -11.42
CA ASP A 92 -9.16 -26.07 -11.10
C ASP A 92 -7.95 -27.00 -10.88
N ARG A 93 -6.94 -26.96 -11.78
CA ARG A 93 -5.68 -27.71 -11.60
C ARG A 93 -4.95 -27.30 -10.33
N ARG A 94 -4.91 -26.00 -10.02
CA ARG A 94 -4.19 -25.50 -8.85
C ARG A 94 -4.87 -25.92 -7.55
N ILE A 95 -6.20 -25.81 -7.48
CA ILE A 95 -7.02 -26.28 -6.37
C ILE A 95 -6.77 -27.77 -6.12
N ALA A 96 -6.79 -28.59 -7.18
CA ALA A 96 -6.46 -30.01 -7.10
C ALA A 96 -5.05 -30.25 -6.53
N ALA A 97 -4.05 -29.48 -6.97
CA ALA A 97 -2.66 -29.64 -6.55
C ALA A 97 -2.38 -29.28 -5.07
N ILE A 98 -3.16 -28.38 -4.46
CA ILE A 98 -2.89 -27.92 -3.09
C ILE A 98 -3.77 -28.57 -2.02
N GLY A 99 -4.74 -29.41 -2.40
CA GLY A 99 -5.62 -30.08 -1.43
C GLY A 99 -6.91 -30.66 -1.98
N GLY A 100 -7.29 -30.30 -3.21
CA GLY A 100 -8.57 -30.73 -3.81
C GLY A 100 -9.75 -29.88 -3.34
N PRO A 101 -10.99 -30.39 -3.47
CA PRO A 101 -12.19 -29.69 -3.03
C PRO A 101 -12.13 -29.27 -1.55
N PHE A 102 -12.60 -28.06 -1.24
CA PHE A 102 -12.47 -27.48 0.09
C PHE A 102 -13.14 -28.33 1.18
N GLU A 103 -14.33 -28.86 0.92
CA GLU A 103 -15.09 -29.69 1.85
C GLU A 103 -14.31 -30.95 2.23
N VAL A 104 -13.65 -31.58 1.26
CA VAL A 104 -12.81 -32.77 1.47
C VAL A 104 -11.58 -32.42 2.31
N ALA A 105 -10.93 -31.29 2.03
CA ALA A 105 -9.78 -30.82 2.78
C ALA A 105 -10.14 -30.37 4.22
N TRP A 106 -11.35 -29.82 4.40
CA TRP A 106 -11.92 -29.45 5.69
C TRP A 106 -12.15 -30.67 6.57
N GLU A 107 -12.76 -31.73 6.03
CA GLU A 107 -12.98 -32.96 6.79
C GLU A 107 -11.69 -33.57 7.32
N LYS A 108 -10.57 -33.42 6.61
CA LYS A 108 -9.26 -33.96 7.01
C LYS A 108 -8.53 -33.10 8.04
N SER A 109 -8.53 -31.78 7.86
CA SER A 109 -7.68 -30.88 8.65
C SER A 109 -8.41 -30.21 9.80
N LYS A 110 -9.71 -29.96 9.66
CA LYS A 110 -10.54 -29.13 10.57
C LYS A 110 -9.87 -27.82 10.96
N SER A 111 -8.99 -27.29 10.09
CA SER A 111 -8.14 -26.14 10.38
C SER A 111 -8.29 -25.10 9.28
N LEU A 112 -9.01 -24.02 9.60
CA LEU A 112 -9.26 -22.96 8.63
C LEU A 112 -7.96 -22.24 8.24
N SER A 113 -7.02 -22.10 9.19
CA SER A 113 -5.72 -21.47 8.93
C SER A 113 -4.90 -22.24 7.89
N ALA A 114 -4.89 -23.57 7.96
CA ALA A 114 -4.23 -24.44 6.99
C ALA A 114 -4.89 -24.39 5.60
N LEU A 115 -6.21 -24.17 5.55
CA LEU A 115 -6.97 -24.14 4.31
C LEU A 115 -7.14 -22.74 3.71
N LYS A 116 -6.56 -21.68 4.31
CA LYS A 116 -6.65 -20.31 3.76
C LYS A 116 -6.27 -20.21 2.29
N PRO A 117 -5.15 -20.79 1.81
CA PRO A 117 -4.80 -20.72 0.39
C PRO A 117 -5.82 -21.41 -0.51
N LEU A 118 -6.35 -22.55 -0.06
CA LEU A 118 -7.35 -23.31 -0.80
C LEU A 118 -8.68 -22.55 -0.89
N LEU A 119 -9.13 -21.99 0.23
CA LEU A 119 -10.34 -21.17 0.29
C LEU A 119 -10.22 -19.92 -0.57
N PHE A 120 -9.05 -19.27 -0.57
CA PHE A 120 -8.78 -18.12 -1.42
C PHE A 120 -8.90 -18.48 -2.91
N LEU A 121 -8.22 -19.52 -3.37
CA LEU A 121 -8.30 -19.94 -4.77
C LEU A 121 -9.70 -20.41 -5.17
N GLY A 122 -10.40 -21.13 -4.29
CA GLY A 122 -11.79 -21.53 -4.51
C GLY A 122 -12.71 -20.33 -4.75
N ARG A 123 -12.55 -19.25 -3.97
CA ARG A 123 -13.32 -18.01 -4.13
C ARG A 123 -12.97 -17.25 -5.40
N VAL A 124 -11.69 -17.16 -5.76
CA VAL A 124 -11.26 -16.54 -7.02
C VAL A 124 -11.84 -17.29 -8.23
N ARG A 125 -11.75 -18.63 -8.20
CA ARG A 125 -12.33 -19.50 -9.22
C ARG A 125 -13.86 -19.33 -9.31
N ALA A 126 -14.55 -19.29 -8.16
CA ALA A 126 -15.99 -19.10 -8.12
C ALA A 126 -16.41 -17.73 -8.68
N LEU A 127 -15.68 -16.67 -8.33
CA LEU A 127 -15.90 -15.33 -8.89
C LEU A 127 -15.70 -15.31 -10.42
N LEU A 128 -14.62 -15.93 -10.92
CA LEU A 128 -14.38 -16.03 -12.37
C LEU A 128 -15.50 -16.79 -13.08
N ALA A 129 -15.93 -17.93 -12.52
CA ALA A 129 -16.98 -18.75 -13.12
C ALA A 129 -18.32 -18.00 -13.20
N GLU A 130 -18.70 -17.31 -12.12
CA GLU A 130 -19.93 -16.52 -12.08
C GLU A 130 -19.87 -15.33 -13.05
N ALA A 131 -18.74 -14.61 -13.08
CA ALA A 131 -18.56 -13.49 -14.01
C ALA A 131 -18.54 -13.94 -15.48
N ASP A 132 -17.90 -15.07 -15.81
CA ASP A 132 -17.88 -15.62 -17.18
C ASP A 132 -19.28 -16.06 -17.63
N ALA A 133 -20.07 -16.67 -16.73
CA ALA A 133 -21.46 -17.06 -17.01
C ALA A 133 -22.38 -15.84 -17.29
N ARG A 134 -22.08 -14.69 -16.67
CA ARG A 134 -22.81 -13.42 -16.86
C ARG A 134 -22.31 -12.59 -18.02
N ALA A 135 -21.07 -12.77 -18.45
CA ALA A 135 -20.43 -11.96 -19.47
C ALA A 135 -21.25 -11.84 -20.78
N ALA A 136 -21.96 -12.89 -21.19
CA ALA A 136 -22.76 -12.84 -22.42
C ALA A 136 -23.96 -11.86 -22.36
N ARG A 137 -24.45 -11.51 -21.16
CA ARG A 137 -25.63 -10.66 -20.95
C ARG A 137 -25.27 -9.31 -20.34
N ASP A 138 -24.28 -9.30 -19.46
CA ASP A 138 -24.01 -8.17 -18.57
C ASP A 138 -22.74 -7.40 -18.99
N CYS A 139 -22.00 -7.89 -20.00
CA CYS A 139 -20.89 -7.10 -20.56
C CYS A 139 -21.44 -5.86 -21.28
N PRO A 140 -20.91 -4.67 -20.98
CA PRO A 140 -21.31 -3.47 -21.72
C PRO A 140 -20.97 -3.59 -23.20
N VAL A 141 -21.89 -3.13 -24.06
CA VAL A 141 -21.75 -3.23 -25.53
C VAL A 141 -20.54 -2.48 -26.10
N TRP A 142 -20.02 -1.50 -25.36
CA TRP A 142 -18.83 -0.72 -25.72
C TRP A 142 -17.51 -1.36 -25.24
N MET A 143 -17.56 -2.54 -24.63
CA MET A 143 -16.38 -3.22 -24.11
C MET A 143 -15.98 -4.37 -25.02
N GLU A 144 -14.86 -4.21 -25.70
CA GLU A 144 -14.30 -5.22 -26.59
C GLU A 144 -13.19 -6.03 -25.89
N PRO A 145 -13.04 -7.32 -26.22
CA PRO A 145 -11.90 -8.11 -25.76
C PRO A 145 -10.58 -7.57 -26.28
N ASP A 146 -9.59 -7.48 -25.39
CA ASP A 146 -8.25 -7.00 -25.66
C ASP A 146 -7.21 -8.07 -25.26
N PRO A 147 -6.54 -8.72 -26.23
CA PRO A 147 -5.47 -9.68 -25.94
C PRO A 147 -4.27 -9.07 -25.20
N GLY A 148 -4.07 -7.74 -25.32
CA GLY A 148 -3.06 -6.96 -24.63
C GLY A 148 -3.51 -6.40 -23.28
N PHE A 149 -4.66 -6.85 -22.75
CA PHE A 149 -5.20 -6.34 -21.50
C PHE A 149 -4.21 -6.48 -20.33
N HIS A 150 -3.87 -5.36 -19.70
CA HIS A 150 -2.89 -5.26 -18.59
C HIS A 150 -3.52 -5.15 -17.19
N GLY A 151 -4.83 -5.38 -17.07
CA GLY A 151 -5.52 -5.32 -15.78
C GLY A 151 -6.05 -3.91 -15.46
N LEU A 152 -7.00 -3.87 -14.53
CA LEU A 152 -7.61 -2.66 -14.00
C LEU A 152 -7.24 -2.43 -12.55
N GLN A 153 -6.96 -3.46 -11.77
CA GLN A 153 -6.79 -3.34 -10.31
C GLN A 153 -5.33 -3.05 -9.91
N SER A 154 -4.46 -2.68 -10.85
CA SER A 154 -3.07 -2.31 -10.58
C SER A 154 -2.61 -1.12 -11.42
N ASP A 155 -1.41 -0.63 -11.14
CA ASP A 155 -0.68 0.39 -11.91
C ASP A 155 0.27 -0.21 -12.95
N ARG A 156 0.23 -1.53 -13.18
CA ARG A 156 1.13 -2.19 -14.15
C ARG A 156 1.03 -1.58 -15.52
N HIS A 157 2.19 -1.34 -16.13
CA HIS A 157 2.35 -0.78 -17.47
C HIS A 157 1.67 0.58 -17.70
N ARG A 158 1.33 1.31 -16.63
CA ARG A 158 0.65 2.61 -16.68
C ARG A 158 1.53 3.74 -16.15
N PHE A 159 1.32 4.94 -16.69
CA PHE A 159 1.77 6.15 -16.02
C PHE A 159 0.80 6.49 -14.90
N THR A 160 1.34 6.89 -13.75
CA THR A 160 0.53 7.21 -12.59
C THR A 160 0.91 8.53 -11.95
N LEU A 161 -0.11 9.18 -11.37
CA LEU A 161 0.03 10.25 -10.40
C LEU A 161 -0.36 9.71 -9.03
N ASN A 162 0.53 9.84 -8.06
CA ASN A 162 0.33 9.42 -6.68
C ASN A 162 0.23 10.69 -5.83
N LEU A 163 -0.89 10.86 -5.14
CA LEU A 163 -1.05 11.91 -4.14
C LEU A 163 -1.05 11.24 -2.78
N GLU A 164 -0.10 11.62 -1.93
CA GLU A 164 0.12 10.96 -0.66
C GLU A 164 0.25 11.99 0.46
N THR A 165 -0.32 11.67 1.62
CA THR A 165 -0.25 12.48 2.83
C THR A 165 -0.02 11.58 4.04
N GLY A 166 0.51 12.13 5.12
CA GLY A 166 0.79 11.33 6.30
C GLY A 166 1.12 12.16 7.54
N GLY A 167 0.90 11.54 8.69
CA GLY A 167 1.40 12.03 9.97
C GLY A 167 2.81 11.50 10.22
N LEU A 168 3.65 12.29 10.87
CA LEU A 168 5.04 11.95 11.15
C LEU A 168 5.33 12.12 12.64
N VAL A 169 6.03 11.15 13.22
CA VAL A 169 6.80 11.28 14.45
C VAL A 169 8.26 11.45 14.05
N GLN A 170 8.96 12.37 14.71
CA GLN A 170 10.32 12.75 14.35
C GLN A 170 11.21 12.84 15.59
N LEU A 171 12.37 12.21 15.51
CA LEU A 171 13.48 12.35 16.45
C LEU A 171 14.62 13.04 15.72
N ARG A 172 15.17 14.11 16.31
CA ARG A 172 16.32 14.85 15.79
C ARG A 172 17.47 14.76 16.76
N HIS A 173 18.64 14.46 16.23
CA HIS A 173 19.92 14.55 16.92
C HIS A 173 20.73 15.71 16.34
N THR A 174 21.20 16.64 17.19
CA THR A 174 22.02 17.78 16.77
C THR A 174 22.92 18.19 17.93
N ALA A 175 24.24 18.24 17.71
CA ALA A 175 25.24 18.63 18.71
C ALA A 175 25.00 17.96 20.09
N ASP A 176 24.93 16.63 20.10
CA ASP A 176 24.71 15.76 21.27
C ASP A 176 23.39 15.96 22.02
N ARG A 177 22.40 16.61 21.37
CA ARG A 177 21.07 16.81 21.93
C ARG A 177 20.02 16.10 21.10
N TRP A 178 19.12 15.43 21.80
CA TRP A 178 17.91 14.85 21.24
C TRP A 178 16.74 15.82 21.38
N SER A 179 15.93 15.89 20.34
CA SER A 179 14.62 16.55 20.36
C SER A 179 13.62 15.68 19.63
N TYR A 180 12.37 15.73 20.05
CA TYR A 180 11.30 14.94 19.45
C TYR A 180 10.12 15.82 19.10
N GLY A 181 9.26 15.32 18.23
CA GLY A 181 8.05 16.04 17.87
C GLY A 181 7.22 15.30 16.84
N GLY A 182 6.27 16.04 16.29
CA GLY A 182 5.33 15.53 15.30
C GLY A 182 5.09 16.52 14.17
N GLY A 183 4.55 16.01 13.08
CA GLY A 183 4.28 16.81 11.90
C GLY A 183 3.44 16.08 10.88
N GLY A 184 3.38 16.66 9.69
CA GLY A 184 2.70 16.10 8.55
C GLY A 184 3.52 16.27 7.28
N VAL A 185 3.15 15.49 6.27
CA VAL A 185 3.77 15.53 4.95
C VAL A 185 2.70 15.39 3.89
N ILE A 186 2.88 16.08 2.77
CA ILE A 186 2.16 15.87 1.53
C ILE A 186 3.15 15.72 0.38
N ARG A 187 2.88 14.84 -0.57
CA ARG A 187 3.67 14.69 -1.78
C ARG A 187 2.82 14.34 -2.99
N ALA A 188 3.31 14.76 -4.14
CA ALA A 188 2.78 14.40 -5.44
C ALA A 188 3.89 13.70 -6.22
N LEU A 189 3.68 12.45 -6.62
CA LEU A 189 4.67 11.67 -7.34
C LEU A 189 4.11 11.27 -8.70
N ILE A 190 4.86 11.51 -9.76
CA ILE A 190 4.60 10.95 -11.07
C ILE A 190 5.48 9.72 -11.28
N GLY A 191 4.97 8.72 -11.98
CA GLY A 191 5.74 7.51 -12.17
C GLY A 191 5.19 6.59 -13.23
N ARG A 192 5.85 5.45 -13.37
CA ARG A 192 5.47 4.39 -14.29
C ARG A 192 5.53 3.04 -13.58
N GLY A 193 4.46 2.27 -13.72
CA GLY A 193 4.42 0.88 -13.30
C GLY A 193 4.94 -0.06 -14.38
N PHE A 194 5.55 -1.14 -13.92
CA PHE A 194 6.01 -2.31 -14.66
C PHE A 194 5.29 -3.53 -14.07
N GLU A 195 5.73 -4.75 -14.38
CA GLU A 195 4.99 -5.96 -13.98
C GLU A 195 4.83 -6.10 -12.46
N HIS A 196 5.90 -5.91 -11.70
CA HIS A 196 5.92 -6.05 -10.23
C HIS A 196 6.55 -4.87 -9.51
N THR A 197 6.88 -3.81 -10.25
CA THR A 197 7.60 -2.65 -9.74
C THR A 197 7.01 -1.36 -10.28
N SER A 198 7.15 -0.26 -9.56
CA SER A 198 6.90 1.09 -10.06
C SER A 198 8.05 2.01 -9.68
N ILE A 199 8.38 2.94 -10.56
CA ILE A 199 9.34 4.01 -10.27
C ILE A 199 8.56 5.31 -10.19
N LEU A 200 8.67 6.01 -9.07
CA LEU A 200 7.96 7.26 -8.80
C LEU A 200 8.97 8.35 -8.45
N PHE A 201 8.68 9.59 -8.84
CA PHE A 201 9.43 10.75 -8.41
C PHE A 201 8.52 11.98 -8.31
N GLY A 202 8.82 12.91 -7.42
CA GLY A 202 8.14 14.20 -7.41
C GLY A 202 8.40 15.03 -6.14
N PRO A 203 7.75 16.19 -6.01
CA PRO A 203 7.92 17.06 -4.86
C PRO A 203 7.23 16.50 -3.61
N GLU A 204 7.90 16.67 -2.47
CA GLU A 204 7.36 16.47 -1.14
C GLU A 204 7.52 17.76 -0.32
N PHE A 205 6.48 18.09 0.45
CA PHE A 205 6.52 19.16 1.42
C PHE A 205 6.05 18.65 2.78
N GLY A 206 6.94 18.69 3.76
CA GLY A 206 6.63 18.37 5.15
C GLY A 206 6.82 19.55 6.08
N GLY A 207 6.15 19.50 7.22
CA GLY A 207 6.33 20.44 8.31
C GLY A 207 6.05 19.78 9.66
N GLY A 208 6.75 20.21 10.70
CA GLY A 208 6.57 19.65 12.04
C GLY A 208 7.12 20.52 13.14
N ALA A 209 6.52 20.39 14.31
CA ALA A 209 6.96 21.05 15.52
C ALA A 209 7.83 20.11 16.36
N MET A 210 8.91 20.63 16.93
CA MET A 210 9.80 19.88 17.81
C MET A 210 9.88 20.53 19.18
N LEU A 211 9.75 19.72 20.22
CA LEU A 211 10.01 20.12 21.59
C LEU A 211 11.51 20.01 21.86
N ARG A 212 12.14 21.14 22.15
CA ARG A 212 13.48 21.18 22.73
C ARG A 212 13.31 21.22 24.24
N VAL A 213 13.84 20.23 24.95
CA VAL A 213 13.82 20.19 26.41
C VAL A 213 15.19 20.63 26.94
N PRO A 214 15.39 21.92 27.27
CA PRO A 214 16.46 22.30 28.18
C PRO A 214 15.86 22.81 29.50
N GLY A 215 16.27 22.20 30.61
CA GLY A 215 16.38 22.86 31.92
C GLY A 215 15.23 23.74 32.43
N GLY A 216 13.96 23.40 32.15
CA GLY A 216 12.80 24.05 32.80
C GLY A 216 11.83 24.83 31.90
N GLY A 217 12.08 24.95 30.59
CA GLY A 217 11.14 25.57 29.65
C GLY A 217 11.23 24.98 28.25
N GLY A 218 10.17 24.31 27.78
CA GLY A 218 10.13 23.72 26.44
C GLY A 218 10.01 24.81 25.37
N THR A 219 11.00 24.91 24.47
CA THR A 219 10.87 25.77 23.28
C THR A 219 10.39 24.93 22.10
N LEU A 220 9.32 25.39 21.45
CA LEU A 220 8.75 24.75 20.28
C LEU A 220 9.43 25.31 19.02
N VAL A 221 10.09 24.44 18.26
CA VAL A 221 10.74 24.83 17.00
C VAL A 221 9.92 24.27 15.83
N ILE A 222 9.44 25.15 14.96
CA ILE A 222 8.73 24.79 13.73
C ILE A 222 9.76 24.59 12.62
N ASN A 223 9.71 23.43 11.99
CA ASN A 223 10.60 23.07 10.91
C ASN A 223 9.79 22.74 9.65
N TYR A 224 10.32 23.11 8.48
CA TYR A 224 9.80 22.72 7.17
C TYR A 224 10.85 21.89 6.42
N PHE A 225 10.38 20.84 5.75
CA PHE A 225 11.23 19.81 5.16
C PHE A 225 10.80 19.51 3.72
N PRO A 226 11.14 20.36 2.75
CA PRO A 226 10.93 19.99 1.36
C PRO A 226 11.93 18.91 0.93
N ALA A 227 11.46 18.01 0.08
CA ALA A 227 12.25 16.92 -0.47
C ALA A 227 11.83 16.62 -1.91
N VAL A 228 12.70 15.92 -2.65
CA VAL A 228 12.38 15.40 -3.99
C VAL A 228 12.59 13.89 -4.00
N PRO A 229 11.68 13.10 -3.43
CA PRO A 229 11.81 11.64 -3.37
C PRO A 229 11.86 10.98 -4.76
N PHE A 230 12.75 10.00 -4.86
CA PHE A 230 12.76 8.92 -5.85
C PHE A 230 12.37 7.64 -5.12
N VAL A 231 11.26 7.04 -5.52
CA VAL A 231 10.69 5.84 -4.89
C VAL A 231 10.72 4.69 -5.87
N PHE A 232 11.35 3.60 -5.44
CA PHE A 232 11.22 2.29 -6.07
C PHE A 232 10.20 1.48 -5.26
N ARG A 233 9.06 1.17 -5.88
CA ARG A 233 7.94 0.46 -5.26
C ARG A 233 7.89 -0.96 -5.80
N LEU A 234 7.85 -1.95 -4.91
CA LEU A 234 7.63 -3.36 -5.21
C LEU A 234 6.18 -3.71 -4.90
N HIS A 235 5.51 -4.48 -5.75
CA HIS A 235 4.10 -4.87 -5.56
C HIS A 235 3.95 -6.37 -5.29
N ASP A 236 3.15 -6.71 -4.29
CA ASP A 236 2.73 -8.08 -3.95
C ASP A 236 1.21 -8.10 -3.70
N ARG A 237 0.45 -8.40 -4.76
CA ARG A 237 -1.04 -8.36 -4.81
C ARG A 237 -1.64 -7.02 -4.34
N THR A 238 -2.08 -6.94 -3.09
CA THR A 238 -2.60 -5.74 -2.44
C THR A 238 -1.53 -4.99 -1.66
N TRP A 239 -0.42 -5.62 -1.32
CA TRP A 239 0.68 -4.99 -0.62
C TRP A 239 1.65 -4.33 -1.59
N HIS A 240 2.30 -3.27 -1.13
CA HIS A 240 3.48 -2.73 -1.77
C HIS A 240 4.54 -2.36 -0.73
N TYR A 241 5.79 -2.29 -1.19
CA TYR A 241 6.96 -1.95 -0.40
C TYR A 241 7.75 -0.86 -1.10
N ASP A 242 8.09 0.19 -0.37
CA ASP A 242 8.76 1.37 -0.90
C ASP A 242 10.21 1.41 -0.42
N ILE A 243 11.11 1.69 -1.36
CA ILE A 243 12.49 2.10 -1.10
C ILE A 243 12.63 3.52 -1.63
N GLU A 244 13.02 4.45 -0.78
CA GLU A 244 13.03 5.89 -1.06
C GLU A 244 14.44 6.47 -0.89
N LEU A 245 14.85 7.29 -1.86
CA LEU A 245 16.02 8.16 -1.76
C LEU A 245 15.60 9.59 -2.11
N ALA A 246 15.99 10.59 -1.32
CA ALA A 246 15.65 11.97 -1.63
C ALA A 246 16.77 12.95 -1.25
N PRO A 247 17.10 13.96 -2.07
CA PRO A 247 17.67 15.20 -1.55
C PRO A 247 16.65 15.91 -0.68
N VAL A 248 17.10 16.46 0.44
CA VAL A 248 16.25 17.16 1.41
C VAL A 248 16.82 18.52 1.76
N ALA A 249 15.94 19.43 2.17
CA ALA A 249 16.33 20.69 2.80
C ALA A 249 15.57 20.91 4.11
N LEU A 250 16.17 21.69 5.02
CA LEU A 250 15.56 22.07 6.29
C LEU A 250 15.50 23.60 6.41
N PHE A 251 14.30 24.08 6.72
CA PHE A 251 14.02 25.47 7.07
C PHE A 251 13.44 25.52 8.48
N GLN A 252 13.84 26.51 9.28
CA GLN A 252 13.30 26.75 10.61
C GLN A 252 12.58 28.09 10.61
N ALA A 253 11.42 28.17 11.26
CA ALA A 253 10.65 29.40 11.29
C ALA A 253 11.40 30.55 12.00
N ASP A 254 12.24 30.20 12.98
CA ASP A 254 13.04 31.11 13.80
C ASP A 254 14.48 31.32 13.27
N ASP A 255 14.89 30.60 12.22
CA ASP A 255 16.22 30.71 11.63
C ASP A 255 16.18 30.50 10.11
N THR A 256 16.51 31.56 9.38
CA THR A 256 16.46 31.62 7.90
C THR A 256 17.60 30.86 7.22
N ARG A 257 18.61 30.40 7.97
CA ARG A 257 19.68 29.55 7.43
C ARG A 257 19.09 28.25 6.88
N ARG A 258 19.63 27.79 5.76
CA ARG A 258 19.19 26.57 5.08
C ARG A 258 20.19 25.46 5.34
N SER A 259 19.70 24.25 5.48
CA SER A 259 20.53 23.05 5.54
C SER A 259 20.09 22.07 4.48
N TRP A 260 21.04 21.40 3.87
CA TRP A 260 20.83 20.42 2.80
C TRP A 260 21.28 19.05 3.27
N GLY A 261 20.65 18.02 2.74
CA GLY A 261 20.92 16.67 3.17
C GLY A 261 20.42 15.62 2.20
N ILE A 262 20.50 14.38 2.66
CA ILE A 262 19.95 13.22 1.98
C ILE A 262 19.05 12.44 2.92
N ARG A 263 18.04 11.80 2.35
CA ARG A 263 17.13 10.89 3.03
C ARG A 263 17.20 9.51 2.38
N PHE A 264 17.26 8.49 3.23
CA PHE A 264 16.93 7.11 2.87
C PHE A 264 15.67 6.69 3.62
N GLY A 265 14.72 6.07 2.92
CA GLY A 265 13.46 5.65 3.50
C GLY A 265 13.02 4.26 3.06
N LEU A 266 12.28 3.60 3.94
CA LEU A 266 11.59 2.35 3.68
C LEU A 266 10.12 2.50 4.06
N GLY A 267 9.23 1.88 3.31
CA GLY A 267 7.81 1.89 3.64
C GLY A 267 7.09 0.66 3.11
N GLY A 268 5.83 0.55 3.46
CA GLY A 268 4.94 -0.43 2.88
C GLY A 268 3.50 -0.14 3.25
N GLY A 269 2.59 -0.60 2.40
CA GLY A 269 1.18 -0.33 2.57
C GLY A 269 0.30 -1.33 1.83
N VAL A 270 -0.98 -1.30 2.19
CA VAL A 270 -2.04 -2.08 1.55
C VAL A 270 -2.85 -1.16 0.67
N GLN A 271 -3.10 -1.60 -0.56
CA GLN A 271 -3.89 -0.92 -1.55
C GLN A 271 -5.29 -1.54 -1.61
N GLY A 272 -6.29 -0.68 -1.80
CA GLY A 272 -7.69 -1.08 -1.99
C GLY A 272 -8.01 -1.43 -3.45
N ARG A 273 -9.31 -1.62 -3.69
CA ARG A 273 -9.88 -1.77 -5.04
C ARG A 273 -9.83 -0.44 -5.78
N ARG A 274 -9.63 -0.50 -7.10
CA ARG A 274 -9.73 0.67 -7.96
C ARG A 274 -11.20 1.09 -8.08
N THR A 275 -11.48 2.34 -7.72
CA THR A 275 -12.81 2.97 -7.84
C THR A 275 -12.67 4.25 -8.64
N ARG A 276 -13.38 4.37 -9.76
CA ARG A 276 -13.35 5.57 -10.63
C ARG A 276 -11.94 6.01 -11.04
N GLY A 277 -11.08 5.04 -11.37
CA GLY A 277 -9.69 5.31 -11.77
C GLY A 277 -8.72 5.58 -10.62
N LEU A 278 -9.18 5.59 -9.37
CA LEU A 278 -8.34 5.80 -8.19
C LEU A 278 -8.12 4.50 -7.42
N ILE A 279 -6.87 4.23 -7.05
CA ILE A 279 -6.51 3.14 -6.13
C ILE A 279 -6.11 3.78 -4.79
N PRO A 280 -6.96 3.72 -3.75
CA PRO A 280 -6.58 4.17 -2.42
C PRO A 280 -5.58 3.21 -1.79
N TRP A 281 -4.70 3.71 -0.94
CA TRP A 281 -3.80 2.88 -0.14
C TRP A 281 -3.51 3.51 1.21
N ALA A 282 -3.14 2.67 2.18
CA ALA A 282 -2.72 3.07 3.51
C ALA A 282 -1.56 2.21 3.99
N GLY A 283 -0.63 2.79 4.74
CA GLY A 283 0.56 2.10 5.18
C GLY A 283 1.42 2.91 6.14
N MET A 284 2.68 2.51 6.24
CA MET A 284 3.67 3.10 7.13
C MET A 284 4.98 3.34 6.39
N ALA A 285 5.71 4.36 6.82
CA ALA A 285 7.06 4.61 6.33
C ALA A 285 7.98 5.07 7.44
N PHE A 286 9.26 4.76 7.29
CA PHE A 286 10.37 5.16 8.14
C PHE A 286 11.47 5.74 7.28
N ALA A 287 12.12 6.79 7.76
CA ALA A 287 13.20 7.43 7.04
C ALA A 287 14.30 7.91 7.99
N TYR A 288 15.53 7.76 7.54
CA TYR A 288 16.70 8.39 8.13
C TYR A 288 17.14 9.54 7.21
N GLU A 289 17.34 10.71 7.80
CA GLU A 289 17.87 11.88 7.12
C GLU A 289 19.16 12.32 7.78
N THR A 290 20.14 12.73 6.98
CA THR A 290 21.34 13.40 7.46
C THR A 290 21.51 14.70 6.69
N TYR A 291 21.72 15.79 7.43
CA TYR A 291 21.96 17.11 6.88
C TYR A 291 23.41 17.47 7.08
N PHE A 292 24.05 17.88 5.98
CA PHE A 292 25.47 18.18 5.95
C PHE A 292 25.79 19.44 6.76
N PRO A 293 26.98 19.51 7.37
CA PRO A 293 27.42 20.71 8.06
C PRO A 293 27.55 21.88 7.08
N GLY A 294 27.26 23.08 7.56
CA GLY A 294 27.39 24.31 6.78
C GLY A 294 27.06 25.49 7.68
N ALA A 295 25.98 26.21 7.35
CA ALA A 295 25.48 27.30 8.20
C ALA A 295 24.97 26.83 9.58
N ARG A 296 24.72 25.52 9.73
CA ARG A 296 24.32 24.84 10.97
C ARG A 296 25.22 23.62 11.23
N PRO A 297 25.32 23.17 12.49
CA PRO A 297 25.94 21.89 12.81
C PRO A 297 25.26 20.74 12.06
N GLN A 298 25.99 19.65 11.85
CA GLN A 298 25.42 18.41 11.33
C GLN A 298 24.25 17.96 12.21
N MET A 299 23.19 17.47 11.57
CA MET A 299 22.00 16.97 12.26
C MET A 299 21.43 15.79 11.50
N SER A 300 20.85 14.87 12.25
CA SER A 300 20.18 13.70 11.69
C SER A 300 18.76 13.59 12.23
N PHE A 301 17.86 13.10 11.39
CA PHE A 301 16.48 12.84 11.75
C PHE A 301 16.16 11.37 11.56
N LEU A 302 15.47 10.79 12.52
CA LEU A 302 14.72 9.56 12.33
C LEU A 302 13.25 9.94 12.29
N ARG A 303 12.57 9.58 11.20
CA ARG A 303 11.16 9.88 10.99
C ARG A 303 10.40 8.58 10.78
N GLY A 304 9.18 8.51 11.28
CA GLY A 304 8.29 7.40 11.05
C GLY A 304 6.84 7.81 11.17
N GLY A 305 5.95 7.16 10.46
CA GLY A 305 4.52 7.44 10.60
C GLY A 305 3.62 6.76 9.59
N LEU A 306 2.33 7.05 9.73
CA LEU A 306 1.28 6.56 8.83
C LEU A 306 1.29 7.37 7.54
N ARG A 307 1.13 6.69 6.41
CA ARG A 307 0.93 7.29 5.09
C ARG A 307 -0.39 6.77 4.51
N VAL A 308 -1.12 7.66 3.87
CA VAL A 308 -2.28 7.34 3.05
C VAL A 308 -2.12 8.01 1.70
N GLY A 309 -2.64 7.39 0.65
CA GLY A 309 -2.54 7.98 -0.67
C GLY A 309 -3.53 7.42 -1.65
N ILE A 310 -3.54 8.03 -2.82
CA ILE A 310 -4.30 7.61 -3.98
C ILE A 310 -3.38 7.53 -5.18
N VAL A 311 -3.56 6.48 -5.99
CA VAL A 311 -2.91 6.32 -7.29
C VAL A 311 -3.93 6.57 -8.39
N TRP A 312 -3.63 7.46 -9.32
CA TRP A 312 -4.45 7.77 -10.50
C TRP A 312 -3.69 7.43 -11.78
N GLY A 313 -4.35 6.78 -12.75
CA GLY A 313 -3.77 6.37 -14.05
C GLY A 313 -4.49 5.19 -14.69
#